data_AF-A0A5C3F4J7-F1
#
_entry.id   AF-A0A5C3F4J7-F1
#
_cell.length_a   1.000
_cell.length_b   1.000
_cell.length_c   1.000
_cell.angle_alpha   90.00
_cell.angle_beta   90.00
_cell.angle_gamma   90.00
#
_symmetry.space_group_name_H-M   'P 1'
#
loop_
_entity.id
_entity.type
_entity.pdbx_description
1 polymer ?
#
loop_
_entity_poly.entity_id
_entity_poly.type
_entity_poly.pdbx_seq_one_letter_code
_entity_poly.pdbx_strand_id
1 'polypeptide(L)'
;MSEAVPQTSTNGTTTNGTTTNGTTTASTSTATSSTKPSLTATQKFAAADEQYAARLSGLSQGERSLLGLPYLCTDAQLTVQRLRARQLEYDYNHSRPGPSPPTPSRCGTLETDPTLNDVSNAQRTAILSDLFHLDPQQAKRIFIEPPLHVDFGFNVAFKGDFYANAGLVILDVAPVSIGHGVLFGPAVHIYAATHSVSVTERASGYERALPVAIGDDCWIGGNVCIMAGVTIGRGCTIGAGSVVTRDIPDWSVAVGNPARVVKTLTEDERGLKLEGKSGAVPF
;
A
#
# COMPACT_ATOMS: atom_id res chain seq x y z
N MET A 1 22.69 -59.81 -41.76
CA MET A 1 22.92 -59.93 -43.22
C MET A 1 22.43 -61.32 -43.65
N SER A 2 21.91 -61.38 -44.87
CA SER A 2 21.16 -62.48 -45.55
C SER A 2 19.69 -62.60 -45.11
N GLU A 3 18.67 -62.61 -45.97
CA GLU A 3 18.52 -62.57 -47.45
C GLU A 3 17.03 -62.21 -47.74
N ALA A 4 16.71 -61.21 -48.57
CA ALA A 4 16.26 -61.30 -49.98
C ALA A 4 14.79 -61.80 -50.25
N VAL A 5 13.82 -60.85 -50.38
CA VAL A 5 13.07 -60.40 -51.61
C VAL A 5 12.58 -61.46 -52.64
N PRO A 6 11.52 -61.27 -53.52
CA PRO A 6 10.33 -60.37 -53.62
C PRO A 6 8.99 -61.10 -53.98
N GLN A 7 7.86 -60.38 -54.08
CA GLN A 7 7.08 -60.24 -55.34
C GLN A 7 6.09 -59.05 -55.31
N THR A 8 5.92 -58.44 -56.49
CA THR A 8 5.27 -57.16 -56.79
C THR A 8 4.19 -57.31 -57.88
N SER A 9 3.10 -56.54 -57.81
CA SER A 9 2.43 -55.85 -58.96
C SER A 9 1.44 -54.81 -58.36
N THR A 10 1.54 -53.48 -58.54
CA THR A 10 1.38 -52.55 -59.70
C THR A 10 -0.04 -52.61 -60.31
N ASN A 11 -0.88 -51.58 -60.36
CA ASN A 11 -0.78 -50.17 -60.83
C ASN A 11 -1.75 -49.28 -60.00
N GLY A 12 -1.77 -47.94 -59.96
CA GLY A 12 -1.09 -46.85 -60.66
C GLY A 12 -1.92 -45.55 -60.49
N THR A 13 -1.33 -44.55 -59.83
CA THR A 13 -1.40 -43.06 -59.93
C THR A 13 -2.62 -42.38 -60.60
N THR A 14 -3.31 -41.41 -59.98
CA THR A 14 -3.03 -39.94 -60.03
C THR A 14 -4.09 -39.20 -59.15
N THR A 15 -3.71 -38.54 -58.05
CA THR A 15 -3.31 -37.12 -57.80
C THR A 15 -4.40 -36.04 -57.89
N ASN A 16 -4.36 -35.16 -56.86
CA ASN A 16 -4.97 -33.83 -56.64
C ASN A 16 -6.26 -33.87 -55.80
N GLY A 17 -6.37 -33.31 -54.59
CA GLY A 17 -5.57 -32.29 -53.91
C GLY A 17 -6.32 -30.96 -53.92
N THR A 18 -7.26 -30.74 -53.00
CA THR A 18 -7.71 -29.39 -52.60
C THR A 18 -8.22 -29.40 -51.16
N THR A 19 -7.67 -28.46 -50.41
CA THR A 19 -7.76 -28.09 -48.99
C THR A 19 -9.16 -27.80 -48.43
N THR A 20 -9.42 -28.27 -47.20
CA THR A 20 -10.54 -27.82 -46.35
C THR A 20 -10.02 -27.08 -45.13
N ASN A 21 -10.45 -25.83 -44.96
CA ASN A 21 -10.19 -24.98 -43.79
C ASN A 21 -10.84 -25.58 -42.53
N GLY A 22 -10.02 -25.89 -41.53
CA GLY A 22 -10.48 -26.22 -40.17
C GLY A 22 -10.68 -24.95 -39.35
N THR A 23 -11.92 -24.69 -38.94
CA THR A 23 -12.25 -23.65 -37.96
C THR A 23 -12.14 -24.24 -36.56
N THR A 24 -11.04 -23.95 -35.87
CA THR A 24 -10.84 -24.35 -34.47
C THR A 24 -11.57 -23.36 -33.56
N THR A 25 -12.69 -23.78 -32.97
CA THR A 25 -13.37 -23.03 -31.89
C THR A 25 -12.51 -23.11 -30.62
N ALA A 26 -11.86 -22.00 -30.27
CA ALA A 26 -11.17 -21.85 -29.00
C ALA A 26 -12.20 -21.70 -27.87
N SER A 27 -12.30 -22.70 -27.01
CA SER A 27 -13.03 -22.61 -25.74
C SER A 27 -12.27 -21.72 -24.78
N THR A 28 -12.75 -20.49 -24.57
CA THR A 28 -12.29 -19.63 -23.47
C THR A 28 -12.71 -20.23 -22.14
N SER A 29 -11.76 -20.86 -21.44
CA SER A 29 -11.93 -21.24 -20.04
C SER A 29 -11.86 -19.98 -19.18
N THR A 30 -13.01 -19.49 -18.73
CA THR A 30 -13.07 -18.53 -17.62
C THR A 30 -12.58 -19.23 -16.36
N ALA A 31 -11.31 -19.01 -16.02
CA ALA A 31 -10.76 -19.39 -14.72
C ALA A 31 -11.45 -18.55 -13.64
N THR A 32 -12.47 -19.11 -12.99
CA THR A 32 -13.00 -18.58 -11.74
C THR A 32 -11.92 -18.73 -10.67
N SER A 33 -11.17 -17.66 -10.42
CA SER A 33 -10.29 -17.53 -9.28
C SER A 33 -11.13 -17.63 -8.00
N SER A 34 -11.19 -18.82 -7.40
CA SER A 34 -11.78 -18.99 -6.08
C SER A 34 -10.76 -18.51 -5.04
N THR A 35 -10.65 -17.20 -4.87
CA THR A 35 -9.89 -16.62 -3.75
C THR A 35 -10.59 -17.02 -2.46
N LYS A 36 -9.89 -17.77 -1.60
CA LYS A 36 -10.36 -18.01 -0.23
C LYS A 36 -10.64 -16.65 0.41
N PRO A 37 -11.75 -16.50 1.16
CA PRO A 37 -12.05 -15.24 1.83
C PRO A 37 -10.90 -14.86 2.78
N SER A 38 -10.49 -13.60 2.74
CA SER A 38 -9.44 -13.10 3.64
C SER A 38 -9.88 -13.21 5.10
N LEU A 39 -8.93 -13.57 5.97
CA LEU A 39 -9.18 -13.68 7.40
C LEU A 39 -9.58 -12.32 7.98
N THR A 40 -10.59 -12.33 8.85
CA THR A 40 -10.93 -11.17 9.69
C THR A 40 -9.80 -10.86 10.67
N ALA A 41 -9.75 -9.63 11.20
CA ALA A 41 -8.77 -9.25 12.21
C ALA A 41 -8.79 -10.18 13.43
N THR A 42 -9.98 -10.55 13.94
CA THR A 42 -10.14 -11.49 15.06
C THR A 42 -9.52 -12.86 14.75
N GLN A 43 -9.70 -13.37 13.53
CA GLN A 43 -9.09 -14.65 13.12
C GLN A 43 -7.56 -14.53 13.02
N LYS A 44 -7.04 -13.40 12.52
CA LYS A 44 -5.60 -13.13 12.48
C LYS A 44 -4.98 -13.08 13.89
N PHE A 45 -5.67 -12.46 14.85
CA PHE A 45 -5.22 -12.42 16.25
C PHE A 45 -5.25 -13.79 16.91
N ALA A 46 -6.32 -14.57 16.72
CA ALA A 46 -6.39 -15.92 17.27
C ALA A 46 -5.27 -16.81 16.72
N ALA A 47 -4.96 -16.70 15.43
CA ALA A 47 -3.84 -17.41 14.82
C ALA A 47 -2.48 -16.99 15.41
N ALA A 48 -2.28 -15.70 15.67
CA ALA A 48 -1.07 -15.21 16.34
C ALA A 48 -0.96 -15.74 17.78
N ASP A 49 -2.04 -15.69 18.56
CA ASP A 49 -2.08 -16.19 19.93
C ASP A 49 -1.71 -17.67 19.98
N GLU A 50 -2.25 -18.50 19.08
CA GLU A 50 -1.92 -19.91 18.96
C GLU A 50 -0.45 -20.13 18.56
N GLN A 51 0.02 -19.42 17.52
CA GLN A 51 1.36 -19.58 16.98
C GLN A 51 2.47 -19.22 18.00
N TYR A 52 2.24 -18.22 18.85
CA TYR A 52 3.27 -17.68 19.74
C TYR A 52 3.01 -17.91 21.22
N ALA A 53 1.98 -18.70 21.60
CA ALA A 53 1.62 -18.98 22.99
C ALA A 53 2.82 -19.38 23.87
N ALA A 54 3.69 -20.26 23.37
CA ALA A 54 4.85 -20.77 24.11
C ALA A 54 5.99 -19.74 24.29
N ARG A 55 5.98 -18.63 23.53
CA ARG A 55 7.04 -17.61 23.53
C ARG A 55 6.62 -16.31 24.23
N LEU A 56 5.35 -16.20 24.61
CA LEU A 56 4.72 -14.94 25.03
C LEU A 56 5.42 -14.25 26.22
N SER A 57 6.02 -15.00 27.14
CA SER A 57 6.74 -14.48 28.30
C SER A 57 8.15 -13.96 28.00
N GLY A 58 8.77 -14.42 26.89
CA GLY A 58 10.12 -14.02 26.49
C GLY A 58 10.17 -12.85 25.52
N LEU A 59 9.02 -12.33 25.08
CA LEU A 59 8.91 -11.24 24.13
C LEU A 59 8.71 -9.91 24.85
N SER A 60 9.42 -8.88 24.40
CA SER A 60 9.16 -7.49 24.75
C SER A 60 7.78 -7.03 24.27
N GLN A 61 7.27 -5.91 24.80
CA GLN A 61 5.98 -5.36 24.37
C GLN A 61 5.99 -4.90 22.91
N GLY A 62 7.13 -4.39 22.40
CA GLY A 62 7.28 -4.06 20.99
C GLY A 62 7.29 -5.30 20.08
N GLU A 63 7.97 -6.38 20.47
CA GLU A 63 7.90 -7.64 19.70
C GLU A 63 6.48 -8.21 19.70
N ARG A 64 5.76 -8.11 20.82
CA ARG A 64 4.35 -8.53 20.89
C ARG A 64 3.47 -7.72 19.93
N SER A 65 3.63 -6.40 19.88
CA SER A 65 2.83 -5.55 18.99
C SER A 65 3.05 -5.89 17.52
N LEU A 66 4.31 -6.11 17.12
CA LEU A 66 4.67 -6.50 15.74
C LEU A 66 4.11 -7.87 15.33
N LEU A 67 3.93 -8.78 16.30
CA LEU A 67 3.40 -10.13 16.07
C LEU A 67 1.86 -10.22 16.19
N GLY A 68 1.18 -9.11 16.52
CA GLY A 68 -0.27 -9.09 16.75
C GLY A 68 -0.73 -9.73 18.07
N LEU A 69 0.21 -9.94 18.99
CA LEU A 69 -0.06 -10.41 20.35
C LEU A 69 -0.52 -9.24 21.23
N PRO A 70 -1.23 -9.51 22.35
CA PRO A 70 -1.56 -8.49 23.33
C PRO A 70 -0.30 -7.81 23.88
N TYR A 71 -0.24 -6.49 23.78
CA TYR A 71 0.84 -5.68 24.31
C TYR A 71 0.31 -4.51 25.15
N LEU A 72 1.08 -4.10 26.16
CA LEU A 72 0.81 -2.92 26.96
C LEU A 72 1.37 -1.71 26.22
N CYS A 73 0.48 -0.86 25.71
CA CYS A 73 0.90 0.36 25.01
C CYS A 73 1.65 1.32 25.94
N THR A 74 1.37 1.29 27.25
CA THR A 74 2.03 2.10 28.28
C THR A 74 3.42 1.60 28.69
N ASP A 75 3.97 0.59 28.01
CA ASP A 75 5.35 0.16 28.19
C ASP A 75 6.34 1.34 28.08
N ALA A 76 7.37 1.36 28.92
CA ALA A 76 8.30 2.47 29.00
C ALA A 76 9.09 2.68 27.70
N GLN A 77 9.51 1.60 27.03
CA GLN A 77 10.26 1.71 25.77
C GLN A 77 9.36 2.22 24.66
N LEU A 78 8.15 1.66 24.53
CA LEU A 78 7.16 2.15 23.56
C LEU A 78 6.81 3.62 23.82
N THR A 79 6.70 4.04 25.08
CA THR A 79 6.43 5.42 25.45
C THR A 79 7.55 6.37 25.03
N VAL A 80 8.81 6.02 25.28
CA VAL A 80 9.97 6.82 24.85
C VAL A 80 10.00 6.98 23.32
N GLN A 81 9.73 5.88 22.61
CA GLN A 81 9.69 5.89 21.15
C GLN A 81 8.56 6.77 20.59
N ARG A 82 7.35 6.69 21.17
CA ARG A 82 6.26 7.61 20.79
C ARG A 82 6.60 9.06 21.12
N LEU A 83 7.20 9.34 22.29
CA LEU A 83 7.59 10.71 22.66
C LEU A 83 8.55 11.34 21.65
N ARG A 84 9.48 10.55 21.09
CA ARG A 84 10.35 11.01 19.99
C ARG A 84 9.51 11.37 18.76
N ALA A 85 8.63 10.49 18.30
CA ALA A 85 7.76 10.75 17.16
C ALA A 85 6.89 12.00 17.35
N ARG A 86 6.32 12.19 18.56
CA ARG A 86 5.51 13.38 18.90
C ARG A 86 6.27 14.69 18.81
N GLN A 87 7.56 14.70 19.18
CA GLN A 87 8.40 15.90 19.07
C GLN A 87 8.66 16.25 17.60
N LEU A 88 9.02 15.26 16.79
CA LEU A 88 9.24 15.45 15.35
C LEU A 88 7.93 15.84 14.62
N GLU A 89 6.80 15.23 14.98
CA GLU A 89 5.47 15.60 14.50
C GLU A 89 5.16 17.06 14.79
N TYR A 90 5.43 17.51 16.02
CA TYR A 90 5.23 18.90 16.42
C TYR A 90 6.05 19.85 15.55
N ASP A 91 7.34 19.58 15.39
CA ASP A 91 8.24 20.42 14.58
C ASP A 91 7.82 20.43 13.10
N TYR A 92 7.38 19.28 12.57
CA TYR A 92 6.87 19.18 11.21
C TYR A 92 5.63 20.03 11.00
N ASN A 93 4.64 19.88 11.89
CA ASN A 93 3.34 20.52 11.77
C ASN A 93 3.39 22.05 11.96
N HIS A 94 4.40 22.56 12.65
CA HIS A 94 4.61 23.99 12.87
C HIS A 94 5.71 24.59 11.98
N SER A 95 6.29 23.81 11.06
CA SER A 95 7.24 24.29 10.07
C SER A 95 6.57 25.14 8.99
N ARG A 96 7.29 26.12 8.44
CA ARG A 96 6.79 26.97 7.35
C ARG A 96 6.70 26.17 6.04
N PRO A 97 5.70 26.45 5.17
CA PRO A 97 5.62 25.87 3.83
C PRO A 97 6.67 26.46 2.89
N GLY A 98 7.17 25.67 1.93
CA GLY A 98 8.06 26.05 0.82
C GLY A 98 9.30 26.92 1.17
N PRO A 99 10.17 27.25 0.20
CA PRO A 99 11.09 28.38 0.38
C PRO A 99 10.30 29.70 0.43
N SER A 100 10.87 30.76 1.03
CA SER A 100 10.23 32.08 1.01
C SER A 100 9.92 32.48 -0.44
N PRO A 101 8.71 33.00 -0.74
CA PRO A 101 8.40 33.41 -2.10
C PRO A 101 9.47 34.39 -2.59
N PRO A 102 9.95 34.26 -3.84
CA PRO A 102 10.89 35.23 -4.38
C PRO A 102 10.28 36.63 -4.25
N THR A 103 11.07 37.60 -3.79
CA THR A 103 10.64 39.00 -3.66
C THR A 103 10.00 39.42 -5.00
N PRO A 104 8.77 39.93 -5.03
CA PRO A 104 8.10 40.19 -6.30
C PRO A 104 8.89 41.25 -7.08
N SER A 105 9.56 40.83 -8.14
CA SER A 105 10.11 41.77 -9.12
C SER A 105 8.91 42.36 -9.85
N ARG A 106 8.70 43.68 -9.70
CA ARG A 106 7.46 44.41 -10.04
C ARG A 106 6.95 44.25 -11.47
N CYS A 107 7.70 43.66 -12.38
CA CYS A 107 7.29 43.35 -13.74
C CYS A 107 8.39 42.45 -14.33
N GLY A 108 8.22 41.14 -14.32
CA GLY A 108 9.20 40.23 -14.90
C GLY A 108 8.70 38.80 -14.88
N THR A 109 8.92 38.08 -15.98
CA THR A 109 8.70 36.64 -16.09
C THR A 109 9.37 35.93 -14.92
N LEU A 110 8.60 35.22 -14.09
CA LEU A 110 9.14 34.34 -13.08
C LEU A 110 9.92 33.24 -13.79
N GLU A 111 11.24 33.18 -13.62
CA GLU A 111 11.99 31.97 -13.91
C GLU A 111 11.43 30.88 -12.97
N THR A 112 10.73 29.91 -13.54
CA THR A 112 10.14 28.81 -12.76
C THR A 112 11.24 27.85 -12.37
N ASP A 113 11.68 27.89 -11.11
CA ASP A 113 12.49 26.83 -10.54
C ASP A 113 11.65 25.53 -10.54
N PRO A 114 12.05 24.49 -11.29
CA PRO A 114 11.30 23.24 -11.38
C PRO A 114 11.28 22.45 -10.05
N THR A 115 12.02 22.90 -9.03
CA THR A 115 12.03 22.31 -7.68
C THR A 115 11.12 23.05 -6.69
N LEU A 116 10.50 24.15 -7.11
CA LEU A 116 9.60 24.94 -6.28
C LEU A 116 8.28 24.19 -6.03
N ASN A 117 8.00 23.88 -4.77
CA ASN A 117 6.71 23.39 -4.32
C ASN A 117 6.33 24.04 -2.98
N ASP A 118 5.04 24.07 -2.67
CA ASP A 118 4.48 24.67 -1.46
C ASP A 118 4.41 23.70 -0.26
N VAL A 119 4.61 22.40 -0.50
CA VAL A 119 4.48 21.34 0.52
C VAL A 119 5.79 21.05 1.26
N SER A 120 6.93 21.10 0.58
CA SER A 120 8.21 20.57 1.05
C SER A 120 9.30 21.64 1.04
N ASN A 121 10.24 21.49 1.96
CA ASN A 121 11.48 22.27 2.04
C ASN A 121 12.53 21.46 2.79
N ALA A 122 13.77 21.96 2.84
CA ALA A 122 14.88 21.23 3.47
C ALA A 122 14.61 20.84 4.93
N GLN A 123 13.93 21.69 5.71
CA GLN A 123 13.55 21.39 7.09
C GLN A 123 12.56 20.22 7.15
N ARG A 124 11.47 20.29 6.38
CA ARG A 124 10.45 19.24 6.30
C ARG A 124 11.06 17.92 5.83
N THR A 125 11.89 17.93 4.79
CA THR A 125 12.59 16.74 4.29
C THR A 125 13.48 16.10 5.37
N ALA A 126 14.24 16.90 6.12
CA ALA A 126 15.08 16.38 7.20
C ALA A 126 14.26 15.75 8.33
N ILE A 127 13.14 16.38 8.71
CA ILE A 127 12.24 15.84 9.74
C ILE A 127 11.60 14.53 9.26
N LEU A 128 11.13 14.45 8.00
CA LEU A 128 10.58 13.21 7.44
C LEU A 128 11.63 12.09 7.38
N SER A 129 12.88 12.42 7.01
CA SER A 129 14.00 11.47 7.02
C SER A 129 14.22 10.89 8.41
N ASP A 130 14.22 11.72 9.45
CA ASP A 130 14.36 11.25 10.83
C ASP A 130 13.11 10.48 11.29
N LEU A 131 11.92 11.04 11.13
CA LEU A 131 10.66 10.45 11.60
C LEU A 131 10.42 9.04 11.03
N PHE A 132 10.64 8.88 9.72
CA PHE A 132 10.38 7.63 8.99
C PHE A 132 11.63 6.77 8.75
N HIS A 133 12.79 7.16 9.29
CA HIS A 133 14.09 6.50 9.04
C HIS A 133 14.41 6.32 7.54
N LEU A 134 14.14 7.35 6.74
CA LEU A 134 14.41 7.35 5.31
C LEU A 134 15.81 7.89 5.04
N ASP A 135 16.48 7.35 4.03
CA ASP A 135 17.68 8.01 3.52
C ASP A 135 17.31 9.38 2.88
N PRO A 136 18.27 10.32 2.77
CA PRO A 136 17.99 11.67 2.27
C PRO A 136 17.46 11.73 0.83
N GLN A 137 17.69 10.71 -0.01
CA GLN A 137 17.15 10.67 -1.37
C GLN A 137 15.73 10.14 -1.39
N GLN A 138 15.42 9.14 -0.56
CA GLN A 138 14.05 8.68 -0.34
C GLN A 138 13.18 9.80 0.22
N ALA A 139 13.64 10.54 1.24
CA ALA A 139 12.86 11.59 1.87
C ALA A 139 12.43 12.71 0.91
N LYS A 140 13.20 12.99 -0.15
CA LYS A 140 12.84 13.98 -1.18
C LYS A 140 11.66 13.57 -2.07
N ARG A 141 11.27 12.30 -2.04
CA ARG A 141 10.20 11.71 -2.84
C ARG A 141 8.88 11.61 -2.08
N ILE A 142 8.87 12.06 -0.83
CA ILE A 142 7.74 11.96 0.11
C ILE A 142 7.21 13.36 0.37
N PHE A 143 5.98 13.60 -0.06
CA PHE A 143 5.29 14.87 0.12
C PHE A 143 4.08 14.66 1.01
N ILE A 144 4.04 15.32 2.16
CA ILE A 144 2.95 15.22 3.12
C ILE A 144 2.55 16.63 3.51
N GLU A 145 1.31 16.98 3.25
CA GLU A 145 0.74 18.25 3.73
C GLU A 145 0.51 18.17 5.24
N PRO A 146 1.04 19.13 6.03
CA PRO A 146 0.68 19.20 7.43
C PRO A 146 -0.82 19.52 7.64
N PRO A 147 -1.43 19.05 8.75
CA PRO A 147 -0.81 18.28 9.81
C PRO A 147 -0.68 16.79 9.46
N LEU A 148 0.43 16.20 9.91
CA LEU A 148 0.69 14.76 9.96
C LEU A 148 0.54 14.28 11.41
N HIS A 149 0.10 13.04 11.60
CA HIS A 149 0.09 12.37 12.90
C HIS A 149 0.54 10.92 12.76
N VAL A 150 1.49 10.50 13.61
CA VAL A 150 1.97 9.11 13.67
C VAL A 150 2.15 8.65 15.11
N ASP A 151 2.17 7.34 15.35
CA ASP A 151 2.54 6.81 16.67
C ASP A 151 4.05 6.77 16.83
N PHE A 152 4.75 6.16 15.87
CA PHE A 152 6.19 5.90 15.92
C PHE A 152 6.96 6.47 14.73
N GLY A 153 6.33 6.55 13.56
CA GLY A 153 6.95 6.91 12.29
C GLY A 153 7.77 5.76 11.68
N PHE A 154 8.73 5.20 12.41
CA PHE A 154 9.70 4.24 11.87
C PHE A 154 9.11 2.90 11.38
N ASN A 155 7.84 2.59 11.67
CA ASN A 155 7.17 1.39 11.16
C ASN A 155 6.50 1.62 9.80
N VAL A 156 6.55 2.84 9.26
CA VAL A 156 6.02 3.18 7.94
C VAL A 156 7.12 3.06 6.88
N ALA A 157 6.91 2.18 5.91
CA ALA A 157 7.83 1.94 4.81
C ALA A 157 7.24 2.45 3.48
N PHE A 158 7.97 3.33 2.80
CA PHE A 158 7.63 3.85 1.48
C PHE A 158 8.48 3.17 0.40
N LYS A 159 7.84 2.59 -0.62
CA LYS A 159 8.55 1.95 -1.74
C LYS A 159 9.00 2.93 -2.83
N GLY A 160 8.44 4.13 -2.88
CA GLY A 160 8.72 5.09 -3.94
C GLY A 160 8.05 6.44 -3.70
N ASP A 161 7.63 7.08 -4.79
CA ASP A 161 6.97 8.39 -4.73
C ASP A 161 5.67 8.30 -3.95
N PHE A 162 5.44 9.25 -3.06
CA PHE A 162 4.25 9.30 -2.23
C PHE A 162 3.80 10.74 -2.04
N TYR A 163 2.50 10.95 -2.16
CA TYR A 163 1.86 12.21 -1.80
C TYR A 163 0.68 11.95 -0.85
N ALA A 164 0.60 12.73 0.20
CA ALA A 164 -0.58 12.84 1.05
C ALA A 164 -1.00 14.28 1.25
N ASN A 165 -2.29 14.51 1.04
CA ASN A 165 -2.92 15.78 1.39
C ASN A 165 -3.14 15.88 2.91
N ALA A 166 -3.59 17.06 3.37
CA ALA A 166 -3.56 17.47 4.77
C ALA A 166 -4.35 16.54 5.69
N GLY A 167 -3.86 16.35 6.92
CA GLY A 167 -4.54 15.57 7.96
C GLY A 167 -4.29 14.07 7.89
N LEU A 168 -3.16 13.63 7.34
CA LEU A 168 -2.77 12.23 7.35
C LEU A 168 -2.55 11.74 8.79
N VAL A 169 -3.21 10.63 9.14
CA VAL A 169 -3.03 9.93 10.42
C VAL A 169 -2.58 8.50 10.16
N ILE A 170 -1.47 8.06 10.75
CA ILE A 170 -1.00 6.67 10.67
C ILE A 170 -0.68 6.15 12.07
N LEU A 171 -1.53 5.28 12.62
CA LEU A 171 -1.25 4.59 13.88
C LEU A 171 -0.39 3.35 13.61
N ASP A 172 0.92 3.56 13.47
CA ASP A 172 1.92 2.60 12.98
C ASP A 172 2.54 1.72 14.08
N VAL A 173 1.73 1.20 15.01
CA VAL A 173 2.21 0.27 16.04
C VAL A 173 2.64 -1.10 15.46
N ALA A 174 2.12 -1.44 14.29
CA ALA A 174 2.57 -2.54 13.44
C ALA A 174 3.00 -1.98 12.06
N PRO A 175 3.74 -2.76 11.24
CA PRO A 175 4.26 -2.28 9.98
C PRO A 175 3.18 -1.76 9.02
N VAL A 176 3.40 -0.58 8.47
CA VAL A 176 2.57 0.01 7.40
C VAL A 176 3.43 0.12 6.16
N SER A 177 3.03 -0.56 5.09
CA SER A 177 3.76 -0.52 3.81
C SER A 177 2.95 0.22 2.75
N ILE A 178 3.60 1.19 2.11
CA ILE A 178 3.01 2.06 1.09
C ILE A 178 3.82 1.88 -0.20
N GLY A 179 3.11 1.56 -1.29
CA GLY A 179 3.66 1.36 -2.62
C GLY A 179 4.27 2.61 -3.25
N HIS A 180 4.79 2.44 -4.45
CA HIS A 180 5.24 3.54 -5.31
C HIS A 180 4.04 4.23 -5.98
N GLY A 181 4.09 5.55 -6.16
CA GLY A 181 3.07 6.31 -6.91
C GLY A 181 1.73 6.42 -6.18
N VAL A 182 1.72 6.25 -4.85
CA VAL A 182 0.49 6.27 -4.06
C VAL A 182 0.10 7.71 -3.72
N LEU A 183 -1.18 8.03 -3.93
CA LEU A 183 -1.77 9.34 -3.69
C LEU A 183 -2.88 9.25 -2.65
N PHE A 184 -2.76 10.01 -1.56
CA PHE A 184 -3.81 10.16 -0.56
C PHE A 184 -4.49 11.53 -0.67
N GLY A 185 -5.81 11.51 -0.67
CA GLY A 185 -6.64 12.69 -0.42
C GLY A 185 -6.53 13.16 1.04
N PRO A 186 -7.25 14.23 1.40
CA PRO A 186 -7.15 14.82 2.74
C PRO A 186 -7.79 13.91 3.79
N ALA A 187 -7.29 13.95 5.03
CA ALA A 187 -7.82 13.20 6.16
C ALA A 187 -7.91 11.68 5.92
N VAL A 188 -6.93 11.10 5.22
CA VAL A 188 -6.78 9.64 5.14
C VAL A 188 -6.17 9.13 6.45
N HIS A 189 -6.81 8.12 7.04
CA HIS A 189 -6.40 7.55 8.31
C HIS A 189 -6.09 6.05 8.16
N ILE A 190 -4.92 5.64 8.63
CA ILE A 190 -4.48 4.24 8.68
C ILE A 190 -4.40 3.81 10.14
N TYR A 191 -5.14 2.76 10.51
CA TYR A 191 -5.21 2.26 11.87
C TYR A 191 -4.65 0.84 11.94
N ALA A 192 -3.32 0.70 12.04
CA ALA A 192 -2.70 -0.61 12.26
C ALA A 192 -2.91 -1.09 13.71
N ALA A 193 -3.06 -0.16 14.66
CA ALA A 193 -3.45 -0.42 16.05
C ALA A 193 -4.98 -0.58 16.21
N THR A 194 -5.38 -1.43 17.15
CA THR A 194 -6.77 -1.67 17.54
C THR A 194 -6.83 -2.24 18.96
N HIS A 195 -8.04 -2.40 19.50
CA HIS A 195 -8.26 -3.23 20.68
C HIS A 195 -8.98 -4.53 20.33
N SER A 196 -8.76 -5.55 21.15
CA SER A 196 -9.58 -6.76 21.14
C SER A 196 -11.03 -6.44 21.46
N VAL A 197 -11.97 -7.20 20.89
CA VAL A 197 -13.39 -7.12 21.25
C VAL A 197 -13.67 -7.68 22.66
N SER A 198 -12.73 -8.44 23.23
CA SER A 198 -12.77 -8.90 24.62
C SER A 198 -12.68 -7.72 25.59
N VAL A 199 -13.74 -7.51 26.38
CA VAL A 199 -13.79 -6.46 27.41
C VAL A 199 -12.71 -6.70 28.47
N THR A 200 -12.49 -7.95 28.87
CA THR A 200 -11.48 -8.32 29.87
C THR A 200 -10.08 -7.94 29.41
N GLU A 201 -9.75 -8.22 28.15
CA GLU A 201 -8.46 -7.88 27.58
C GLU A 201 -8.24 -6.36 27.53
N ARG A 202 -9.27 -5.59 27.13
CA ARG A 202 -9.22 -4.12 27.15
C ARG A 202 -9.10 -3.55 28.55
N ALA A 203 -9.80 -4.13 29.53
CA ALA A 203 -9.74 -3.70 30.92
C ALA A 203 -8.34 -3.92 31.54
N SER A 204 -7.56 -4.86 31.00
CA SER A 204 -6.15 -5.05 31.37
C SER A 204 -5.20 -4.05 30.70
N GLY A 205 -5.70 -3.13 29.87
CA GLY A 205 -4.90 -2.11 29.18
C GLY A 205 -4.18 -2.62 27.93
N TYR A 206 -4.53 -3.81 27.44
CA TYR A 206 -3.89 -4.36 26.24
C TYR A 206 -4.46 -3.76 24.95
N GLU A 207 -3.55 -3.52 24.02
CA GLU A 207 -3.82 -3.24 22.62
C GLU A 207 -3.39 -4.42 21.74
N ARG A 208 -3.81 -4.38 20.48
CA ARG A 208 -3.35 -5.28 19.43
C ARG A 208 -3.07 -4.50 18.16
N ALA A 209 -2.20 -5.02 17.31
CA ALA A 209 -1.90 -4.40 16.03
C ALA A 209 -1.77 -5.44 14.92
N LEU A 210 -2.12 -5.06 13.68
CA LEU A 210 -1.89 -5.88 12.50
C LEU A 210 -1.35 -5.00 11.38
N PRO A 211 -0.42 -5.52 10.56
CA PRO A 211 0.19 -4.73 9.49
C PRO A 211 -0.85 -4.27 8.46
N VAL A 212 -0.60 -3.12 7.86
CA VAL A 212 -1.38 -2.61 6.72
C VAL A 212 -0.48 -2.52 5.50
N ALA A 213 -1.01 -2.93 4.35
CA ALA A 213 -0.27 -2.86 3.09
C ALA A 213 -1.10 -2.18 2.00
N ILE A 214 -0.48 -1.25 1.29
CA ILE A 214 -1.08 -0.53 0.16
C ILE A 214 -0.14 -0.72 -1.03
N GLY A 215 -0.69 -1.28 -2.12
CA GLY A 215 0.04 -1.55 -3.34
C GLY A 215 0.41 -0.28 -4.11
N ASP A 216 1.22 -0.46 -5.15
CA ASP A 216 1.66 0.63 -6.02
C ASP A 216 0.48 1.28 -6.75
N ASP A 217 0.64 2.52 -7.20
CA ASP A 217 -0.29 3.28 -8.06
C ASP A 217 -1.72 3.39 -7.51
N CYS A 218 -1.89 3.34 -6.18
CA CYS A 218 -3.20 3.49 -5.55
C CYS A 218 -3.59 4.96 -5.36
N TRP A 219 -4.88 5.26 -5.57
CA TRP A 219 -5.48 6.52 -5.13
C TRP A 219 -6.48 6.27 -4.01
N ILE A 220 -6.22 6.89 -2.85
CA ILE A 220 -7.07 6.80 -1.67
C ILE A 220 -7.76 8.15 -1.50
N GLY A 221 -9.09 8.18 -1.66
CA GLY A 221 -9.90 9.39 -1.53
C GLY A 221 -9.87 9.97 -0.10
N GLY A 222 -10.32 11.21 0.04
CA GLY A 222 -10.32 11.87 1.34
C GLY A 222 -11.24 11.22 2.37
N ASN A 223 -10.94 11.40 3.66
CA ASN A 223 -11.72 10.85 4.78
C ASN A 223 -11.86 9.31 4.74
N VAL A 224 -10.91 8.60 4.14
CA VAL A 224 -10.89 7.13 4.15
C VAL A 224 -10.21 6.61 5.42
N CYS A 225 -10.81 5.60 6.04
CA CYS A 225 -10.21 4.86 7.15
C CYS A 225 -9.81 3.44 6.70
N ILE A 226 -8.54 3.08 6.87
CA ILE A 226 -7.99 1.75 6.55
C ILE A 226 -7.71 0.99 7.84
N MET A 227 -8.38 -0.15 8.03
CA MET A 227 -8.34 -0.89 9.29
C MET A 227 -7.17 -1.88 9.38
N ALA A 228 -6.79 -2.23 10.61
CA ALA A 228 -5.71 -3.15 10.93
C ALA A 228 -5.80 -4.46 10.15
N GLY A 229 -4.67 -4.88 9.57
CA GLY A 229 -4.56 -6.15 8.86
C GLY A 229 -5.03 -6.09 7.40
N VAL A 230 -5.47 -4.95 6.89
CA VAL A 230 -5.93 -4.81 5.50
C VAL A 230 -4.77 -4.74 4.52
N THR A 231 -4.92 -5.44 3.40
CA THR A 231 -4.09 -5.28 2.20
C THR A 231 -4.93 -4.68 1.07
N ILE A 232 -4.54 -3.52 0.55
CA ILE A 232 -5.07 -2.92 -0.67
C ILE A 232 -4.11 -3.26 -1.81
N GLY A 233 -4.62 -3.98 -2.81
CA GLY A 233 -3.85 -4.36 -4.00
C GLY A 233 -3.41 -3.15 -4.82
N ARG A 234 -2.52 -3.36 -5.78
CA ARG A 234 -1.99 -2.25 -6.63
C ARG A 234 -3.07 -1.66 -7.54
N GLY A 235 -2.92 -0.39 -7.91
CA GLY A 235 -3.80 0.31 -8.83
C GLY A 235 -5.23 0.46 -8.34
N CYS A 236 -5.45 0.34 -7.03
CA CYS A 236 -6.79 0.47 -6.47
C CYS A 236 -7.19 1.93 -6.35
N THR A 237 -8.48 2.19 -6.54
CA THR A 237 -9.12 3.45 -6.17
C THR A 237 -10.06 3.22 -5.00
N ILE A 238 -9.82 3.90 -3.88
CA ILE A 238 -10.73 3.88 -2.72
C ILE A 238 -11.49 5.19 -2.67
N GLY A 239 -12.80 5.15 -2.86
CA GLY A 239 -13.62 6.37 -2.85
C GLY A 239 -13.63 7.06 -1.50
N ALA A 240 -13.79 8.38 -1.50
CA ALA A 240 -13.81 9.20 -0.30
C ALA A 240 -14.86 8.73 0.73
N GLY A 241 -14.55 8.89 2.02
CA GLY A 241 -15.42 8.49 3.13
C GLY A 241 -15.53 6.98 3.38
N SER A 242 -14.72 6.15 2.68
CA SER A 242 -14.81 4.69 2.81
C SER A 242 -14.16 4.18 4.10
N VAL A 243 -14.70 3.10 4.65
CA VAL A 243 -14.09 2.35 5.77
C VAL A 243 -13.67 0.98 5.27
N VAL A 244 -12.37 0.80 5.05
CA VAL A 244 -11.79 -0.41 4.47
C VAL A 244 -11.54 -1.42 5.59
N THR A 245 -12.43 -2.39 5.72
CA THR A 245 -12.38 -3.41 6.79
C THR A 245 -11.88 -4.78 6.30
N ARG A 246 -11.60 -4.93 5.01
CA ARG A 246 -11.19 -6.18 4.35
C ARG A 246 -10.26 -5.84 3.20
N ASP A 247 -9.44 -6.82 2.82
CA ASP A 247 -8.53 -6.70 1.69
C ASP A 247 -9.28 -6.32 0.40
N ILE A 248 -8.64 -5.47 -0.41
CA ILE A 248 -9.14 -5.01 -1.70
C ILE A 248 -8.25 -5.60 -2.79
N PRO A 249 -8.78 -6.38 -3.75
CA PRO A 249 -7.98 -6.97 -4.82
C PRO A 249 -7.36 -5.91 -5.74
N ASP A 250 -6.24 -6.25 -6.40
CA ASP A 250 -5.59 -5.43 -7.43
C ASP A 250 -6.61 -4.84 -8.42
N TRP A 251 -6.31 -3.61 -8.89
CA TRP A 251 -7.04 -2.90 -9.94
C TRP A 251 -8.52 -2.71 -9.64
N SER A 252 -8.89 -2.58 -8.35
CA SER A 252 -10.29 -2.45 -7.94
C SER A 252 -10.65 -1.02 -7.57
N VAL A 253 -11.88 -0.63 -7.89
CA VAL A 253 -12.54 0.54 -7.32
C VAL A 253 -13.44 0.06 -6.20
N ALA A 254 -13.19 0.55 -4.97
CA ALA A 254 -13.99 0.22 -3.80
C ALA A 254 -14.52 1.49 -3.12
N VAL A 255 -15.78 1.44 -2.69
CA VAL A 255 -16.44 2.58 -2.02
C VAL A 255 -17.30 2.11 -0.85
N GLY A 256 -17.58 3.02 0.08
CA GLY A 256 -18.61 2.87 1.11
C GLY A 256 -18.09 2.53 2.51
N ASN A 257 -19.02 2.47 3.47
CA ASN A 257 -18.76 2.10 4.85
C ASN A 257 -19.71 0.94 5.24
N PRO A 258 -19.21 -0.30 5.34
CA PRO A 258 -17.85 -0.75 5.01
C PRO A 258 -17.59 -0.79 3.48
N ALA A 259 -16.35 -0.59 3.07
CA ALA A 259 -15.95 -0.51 1.66
C ALA A 259 -16.24 -1.82 0.91
N ARG A 260 -16.76 -1.71 -0.31
CA ARG A 260 -17.03 -2.84 -1.21
C ARG A 260 -16.52 -2.52 -2.59
N VAL A 261 -15.93 -3.53 -3.24
CA VAL A 261 -15.55 -3.44 -4.66
C VAL A 261 -16.82 -3.25 -5.48
N VAL A 262 -16.86 -2.18 -6.26
CA VAL A 262 -17.96 -1.85 -7.18
C VAL A 262 -17.56 -2.01 -8.63
N LYS A 263 -16.25 -2.07 -8.91
CA LYS A 263 -15.70 -2.20 -10.24
C LYS A 263 -14.28 -2.76 -10.17
N THR A 264 -13.91 -3.56 -11.16
CA THR A 264 -12.51 -3.87 -11.48
C THR A 264 -12.14 -3.10 -12.75
N LEU A 265 -10.99 -2.44 -12.74
CA LEU A 265 -10.49 -1.68 -13.88
C LEU A 265 -10.24 -2.61 -15.06
N THR A 266 -10.69 -2.17 -16.23
CA THR A 266 -10.39 -2.82 -17.52
C THR A 266 -8.92 -2.65 -17.89
N GLU A 267 -8.41 -3.42 -18.85
CA GLU A 267 -7.02 -3.27 -19.32
C GLU A 267 -6.74 -1.84 -19.83
N ASP A 268 -7.69 -1.24 -20.55
CA ASP A 268 -7.57 0.13 -21.06
C ASP A 268 -7.46 1.16 -19.92
N GLU A 269 -8.21 0.98 -18.83
CA GLU A 269 -8.21 1.88 -17.67
C GLU A 269 -6.98 1.74 -16.79
N ARG A 270 -6.37 0.55 -16.75
CA ARG A 270 -5.09 0.36 -16.07
C ARG A 270 -3.97 1.12 -16.79
N GLY A 271 -4.15 1.36 -18.08
CA GLY A 271 -3.14 1.87 -18.98
C GLY A 271 -2.01 0.86 -19.15
N LEU A 272 -1.68 0.49 -20.38
CA LEU A 272 -0.29 0.13 -20.67
C LEU A 272 0.51 1.36 -20.22
N LYS A 273 1.48 1.21 -19.30
CA LYS A 273 2.46 2.28 -18.99
C LYS A 273 2.73 2.99 -20.30
N LEU A 274 2.36 4.27 -20.43
CA LEU A 274 2.67 5.06 -21.61
C LEU A 274 4.17 4.88 -21.83
N GLU A 275 4.54 4.03 -22.80
CA GLU A 275 5.91 3.63 -23.01
C GLU A 275 6.71 4.91 -23.22
N GLY A 276 7.62 5.22 -22.30
CA GLY A 276 8.51 6.37 -22.41
C GLY A 276 8.29 7.56 -21.47
N LYS A 277 7.40 7.52 -20.48
CA LYS A 277 7.39 8.54 -19.40
C LYS A 277 7.96 8.01 -18.08
N SER A 278 9.29 7.92 -18.00
CA SER A 278 10.01 7.84 -16.71
C SER A 278 10.20 9.25 -16.13
N GLY A 279 9.09 9.97 -15.93
CA GLY A 279 9.12 11.24 -15.20
C GLY A 279 8.75 10.98 -13.75
N ALA A 280 9.46 11.60 -12.80
CA ALA A 280 8.96 11.73 -11.45
C ALA A 280 7.54 12.34 -11.50
N VAL A 281 6.64 11.87 -10.64
CA VAL A 281 5.32 12.51 -10.51
C VAL A 281 5.58 13.95 -10.04
N PRO A 282 5.19 14.99 -10.80
CA PRO A 282 5.53 16.36 -10.46
C PRO A 282 4.70 16.79 -9.25
N PHE A 283 5.33 16.80 -8.08
CA PHE A 283 4.88 17.50 -6.88
C PHE A 283 6.05 18.29 -6.31
#